data_AF-A0A5N5FBH2-F1
#
_entry.id   AF-A0A5N5FBH2-F1
#
_cell.length_a   1.000
_cell.length_b   1.000
_cell.length_c   1.000
_cell.angle_alpha   90.00
_cell.angle_beta   90.00
_cell.angle_gamma   90.00
#
_symmetry.space_group_name_H-M   'P 1'
#
loop_
_entity.id
_entity.type
_entity.pdbx_description
1 polymer ?
#
loop_
_entity_poly.entity_id
_entity_poly.type
_entity_poly.pdbx_seq_one_letter_code
_entity_poly.pdbx_strand_id
1 'polypeptide(L)'
;MQNRKVRVLCNLKPANMRGIKSEAMVLAASNSDHTTVELVEPPEGAQIGEKVTFLGFVGEPDEVLNPEEEGVGDLGSGSAHEH
;
A
#
# COMPACT_ATOMS: atom_id res chain seq x y z
N MET A 1 8.62 14.97 4.26
CA MET A 1 8.08 13.81 4.99
C MET A 1 7.47 14.16 6.35
N GLN A 2 7.76 15.33 6.95
CA GLN A 2 7.18 15.67 8.26
C GLN A 2 5.68 16.00 8.12
N ASN A 3 4.86 15.55 9.09
CA ASN A 3 3.41 15.80 9.17
C ASN A 3 2.58 15.44 7.92
N ARG A 4 3.06 14.49 7.11
CA ARG A 4 2.33 14.02 5.91
C ARG A 4 1.53 12.77 6.26
N LYS A 5 0.24 12.74 5.88
CA LYS A 5 -0.55 11.51 5.93
C LYS A 5 -0.15 10.59 4.78
N VAL A 6 0.04 9.32 5.07
CA VAL A 6 0.43 8.30 4.08
C VAL A 6 -0.43 7.06 4.26
N ARG A 7 -0.62 6.31 3.17
CA ARG A 7 -1.17 4.95 3.24
C ARG A 7 -0.03 3.97 3.51
N VAL A 8 -0.29 3.00 4.38
CA VAL A 8 0.69 2.00 4.78
C VAL A 8 0.09 0.60 4.70
N LEU A 9 0.88 -0.36 4.24
CA LEU A 9 0.59 -1.77 4.43
C LEU A 9 1.16 -2.20 5.78
N CYS A 10 0.26 -2.55 6.71
CA CYS A 10 0.58 -2.92 8.08
C CYS A 10 0.62 -4.44 8.32
N ASN A 11 0.10 -5.23 7.38
CA ASN A 11 0.04 -6.69 7.49
C ASN A 11 1.20 -7.38 6.75
N LEU A 12 2.26 -6.67 6.37
CA LEU A 12 3.44 -7.32 5.79
C LEU A 12 4.30 -7.95 6.88
N LYS A 13 4.91 -9.09 6.58
CA LYS A 13 5.93 -9.67 7.46
C LYS A 13 7.06 -8.64 7.68
N PRO A 14 7.42 -8.32 8.95
CA PRO A 14 8.44 -7.32 9.21
C PRO A 14 9.75 -7.65 8.52
N ALA A 15 10.29 -6.67 7.80
CA ALA A 15 11.50 -6.83 6.99
C ALA A 15 12.66 -6.04 7.60
N ASN A 16 13.86 -6.64 7.60
CA ASN A 16 15.06 -5.94 8.05
C ASN A 16 15.64 -5.13 6.89
N MET A 17 15.59 -3.80 7.01
CA MET A 17 16.19 -2.86 6.07
C MET A 17 17.46 -2.29 6.68
N ARG A 18 18.63 -2.79 6.23
CA ARG A 18 19.95 -2.34 6.70
C ARG A 18 20.11 -2.37 8.24
N GLY A 19 19.57 -3.42 8.88
CA GLY A 19 19.65 -3.61 10.33
C GLY A 19 18.55 -2.90 11.14
N ILE A 20 17.66 -2.14 10.48
CA ILE A 20 16.47 -1.55 11.10
C ILE A 20 15.26 -2.39 10.71
N LYS A 21 14.50 -2.86 11.70
CA LYS A 21 13.26 -3.60 11.47
C LYS A 21 12.17 -2.63 11.01
N SER A 22 11.64 -2.83 9.81
CA SER A 22 10.46 -2.13 9.31
C SER A 22 9.21 -2.98 9.56
N GLU A 23 8.24 -2.44 10.29
CA GLU A 23 6.99 -3.13 10.64
C GLU A 23 5.83 -2.82 9.69
N ALA A 24 6.04 -1.87 8.77
CA ALA A 24 5.09 -1.52 7.73
C ALA A 24 5.82 -0.98 6.49
N MET A 25 5.12 -0.89 5.36
CA MET A 25 5.61 -0.24 4.14
C MET A 25 4.65 0.85 3.69
N VAL A 26 5.20 1.98 3.21
CA VAL A 26 4.39 3.06 2.64
C VAL A 26 3.95 2.71 1.21
N LEU A 27 2.70 3.03 0.88
CA LEU A 27 2.18 2.87 -0.48
C LEU A 27 2.63 4.06 -1.34
N ALA A 28 3.27 3.76 -2.46
CA ALA A 28 3.71 4.74 -3.44
C ALA A 28 3.31 4.30 -4.85
N ALA A 29 3.00 5.26 -5.70
CA ALA A 29 2.88 5.06 -7.14
C ALA A 29 4.23 5.35 -7.79
N SER A 30 4.63 4.52 -8.75
CA SER A 30 5.79 4.79 -9.59
C SER A 30 5.44 4.71 -11.06
N ASN A 31 6.17 5.43 -11.90
CA ASN A 31 6.08 5.23 -13.35
C ASN A 31 6.68 3.89 -13.77
N SER A 32 6.39 3.44 -15.00
CA SER A 32 6.91 2.19 -15.56
C SER A 32 8.44 2.11 -15.58
N ASP A 33 9.11 3.27 -15.68
CA ASP A 33 10.57 3.36 -15.65
C ASP A 33 11.16 3.39 -14.23
N HIS A 34 10.32 3.35 -13.18
CA HIS A 34 10.69 3.46 -11.76
C HIS A 34 11.58 4.66 -11.41
N THR A 35 11.56 5.70 -12.23
CA THR A 35 12.37 6.93 -12.05
C THR A 35 11.66 7.96 -11.18
N THR A 36 10.32 7.96 -11.18
CA THR A 36 9.51 8.85 -10.36
C THR A 36 8.69 8.01 -9.40
N VAL A 37 8.75 8.36 -8.11
CA VAL A 37 7.99 7.71 -7.05
C VAL A 37 7.25 8.78 -6.26
N GLU A 38 5.93 8.69 -6.23
CA GLU A 38 5.06 9.59 -5.50
C GLU A 38 4.27 8.83 -4.43
N LEU A 39 4.19 9.40 -3.22
CA LEU A 39 3.44 8.78 -2.13
C LEU A 39 1.95 8.97 -2.33
N VAL A 40 1.18 7.91 -2.09
CA VAL A 40 -0.28 7.96 -2.22
C VAL A 40 -0.86 8.71 -1.02
N GLU A 41 -1.46 9.88 -1.28
CA GLU A 41 -2.10 10.70 -0.27
C GLU A 41 -3.52 10.20 0.02
N PRO A 42 -3.91 10.07 1.30
CA PRO A 42 -5.28 9.73 1.65
C PRO A 42 -6.20 10.95 1.47
N PRO A 43 -7.53 10.72 1.30
CA PRO A 43 -8.50 11.81 1.13
C PRO A 43 -8.52 12.75 2.34
N GLU A 44 -8.92 14.01 2.09
CA GLU A 44 -9.12 14.99 3.16
C GLU A 44 -10.16 14.48 4.16
N GLY A 45 -9.75 14.37 5.42
CA GLY A 45 -10.59 13.83 6.50
C GLY A 45 -10.28 12.38 6.90
N ALA A 46 -9.47 11.64 6.15
CA ALA A 46 -9.08 10.27 6.52
C ALA A 46 -8.46 10.24 7.93
N GLN A 47 -9.01 9.35 8.78
CA GLN A 47 -8.52 9.17 10.15
C GLN A 47 -7.29 8.27 10.17
N ILE A 48 -6.39 8.51 11.13
CA ILE A 48 -5.21 7.66 11.31
C ILE A 48 -5.69 6.29 11.81
N GLY A 49 -5.30 5.22 11.13
CA GLY A 49 -5.72 3.86 11.42
C GLY A 49 -7.01 3.42 10.71
N GLU A 50 -7.59 4.26 9.85
CA GLU A 50 -8.71 3.87 9.01
C GLU A 50 -8.30 2.76 8.01
N LYS A 51 -9.15 1.75 7.88
CA LYS A 51 -8.92 0.63 6.95
C LYS A 51 -9.26 1.08 5.53
N VAL A 52 -8.30 0.93 4.62
CA VAL A 52 -8.53 1.14 3.19
C VAL A 52 -9.15 -0.12 2.61
N THR A 53 -10.29 0.04 1.94
CA THR A 53 -10.97 -1.05 1.23
C THR A 53 -11.15 -0.66 -0.24
N PHE A 54 -11.17 -1.64 -1.13
CA PHE A 54 -11.38 -1.43 -2.56
C PHE A 54 -12.77 -1.93 -2.94
N LEU A 55 -13.47 -1.16 -3.79
CA LEU A 55 -14.80 -1.53 -4.26
C LEU A 55 -14.70 -2.86 -5.04
N GLY A 56 -15.42 -3.89 -4.59
CA GLY A 56 -15.39 -5.24 -5.18
C GLY A 56 -14.43 -6.22 -4.49
N PHE A 57 -13.54 -5.75 -3.61
CA PHE A 57 -12.72 -6.61 -2.74
C PHE A 57 -13.28 -6.57 -1.32
N VAL A 58 -14.13 -7.54 -1.00
CA VAL A 58 -14.71 -7.70 0.33
C VAL A 58 -14.03 -8.87 1.02
N GLY A 59 -13.20 -8.57 2.02
CA GLY A 59 -12.47 -9.57 2.80
C GLY A 59 -11.84 -8.94 4.03
N GLU A 60 -11.54 -9.76 5.03
CA GLU A 60 -10.72 -9.34 6.16
C GLU A 60 -9.23 -9.45 5.76
N PRO A 61 -8.40 -8.46 6.09
CA PRO A 61 -6.97 -8.56 5.82
C PRO A 61 -6.36 -9.68 6.68
N ASP A 62 -5.49 -10.47 6.08
CA ASP A 62 -4.67 -11.45 6.81
C ASP A 62 -3.86 -10.78 7.92
N GLU A 63 -3.64 -11.50 9.02
CA GLU A 63 -2.81 -11.04 10.14
C GLU A 63 -1.36 -10.79 9.69
N VAL A 64 -0.84 -11.64 8.79
CA VAL A 64 0.47 -11.49 8.16
C VAL A 64 0.41 -11.98 6.72
N LEU A 65 0.57 -11.08 5.76
CA LEU A 65 0.79 -11.35 4.34
C LEU A 65 2.14 -12.05 4.16
N ASN A 66 2.09 -13.23 3.57
CA ASN A 66 3.27 -13.99 3.20
C ASN A 66 3.70 -13.59 1.77
N PRO A 67 4.91 -13.02 1.58
CA PRO A 67 5.34 -12.51 0.27
C PRO A 67 5.61 -13.60 -0.78
N GLU A 68 5.60 -14.88 -0.37
CA GLU A 68 5.81 -16.04 -1.26
C GLU A 68 4.55 -16.45 -2.05
N GLU A 69 3.36 -16.07 -1.60
CA GLU A 69 2.09 -16.44 -2.24
C GLU A 69 1.50 -15.32 -3.10
N GLU A 70 1.57 -14.07 -2.61
CA GLU A 70 0.92 -12.94 -3.26
C GLU A 70 1.99 -11.87 -3.57
N GLY A 71 2.43 -11.83 -4.82
CA GLY A 71 3.28 -10.74 -5.30
C GLY A 71 2.59 -9.42 -5.04
N VAL A 72 3.14 -8.59 -4.16
CA VAL A 72 2.79 -7.16 -4.02
C VAL A 72 3.33 -6.42 -5.26
N GLY A 73 2.89 -6.88 -6.43
CA GLY A 73 3.31 -6.42 -7.74
C GLY A 73 2.06 -5.96 -8.44
N ASP A 74 1.96 -4.65 -8.59
CA ASP A 74 0.98 -4.00 -9.46
C ASP A 74 -0.47 -4.26 -9.03
N LEU A 75 -1.02 -3.39 -8.17
CA LEU A 75 -2.47 -3.16 -8.21
C LEU A 75 -2.75 -2.55 -9.58
N GLY A 76 -2.96 -3.44 -10.54
CA GLY A 76 -3.10 -3.12 -11.95
C GLY A 76 -4.03 -1.95 -12.14
N SER A 77 -3.59 -1.05 -13.01
CA SER A 77 -4.43 -0.04 -13.64
C SER A 77 -5.79 -0.64 -13.97
N GLY A 78 -6.77 -0.41 -13.09
CA GLY A 78 -8.15 -0.77 -13.31
C GLY A 78 -8.63 0.02 -14.51
N SER A 79 -8.58 -0.62 -15.68
CA SER A 79 -9.30 -0.20 -16.87
C SER A 79 -10.74 0.07 -16.45
N ALA A 80 -11.10 1.35 -16.37
CA ALA A 80 -12.48 1.78 -16.28
C ALA A 80 -13.20 1.24 -17.51
N HIS A 81 -13.91 0.14 -17.33
CA HIS A 81 -14.92 -0.32 -18.27
C HIS A 81 -16.09 0.67 -18.15
N GLU A 82 -16.12 1.67 -19.02
CA GLU A 82 -17.33 2.43 -19.33
C GLU A 82 -17.80 2.03 -20.73
N HIS A 83 -19.02 1.48 -20.76
CA HIS A 83 -19.93 1.12 -21.86
C HIS A 83 -19.41 0.41 -23.12
#